data_AF-A0A1L8EH80-F1
#
_entry.id   AF-A0A1L8EH80-F1
#
_cell.length_a   1.000
_cell.length_b   1.000
_cell.length_c   1.000
_cell.angle_alpha   90.00
_cell.angle_beta   90.00
_cell.angle_gamma   90.00
#
_symmetry.space_group_name_H-M   'P 1'
#
loop_
_entity.id
_entity.type
_entity.pdbx_description
1 polymer ?
#
loop_
_entity_poly.entity_id
_entity_poly.type
_entity_poly.pdbx_seq_one_letter_code
_entity_poly.pdbx_strand_id
1 'polypeptide(L)'
;MTGLTNRAVVIDGRGHLVGRLASVVAKYLLQGGKVAVVRCEELNLSGHFYRNKIKYLAYLRKRCNVNPARGPFHFRAPSRIFYKAVRGMIPHKTKRGQAALARLRVFDGIPSPYDKRRRVCVPIAMRVLTLRSDRKYCQLGRLSSEVGWHHQDVVKSLERKRKAKLQVTLKHNRLMKKLTVKARENIAKQAEPFNKIIKSYGYEC
;
A
#
# COMPACT_ATOMS: atom_id res chain seq x y z
N MET A 1 18.17 13.58 11.01
CA MET A 1 17.30 12.81 10.09
C MET A 1 16.33 13.78 9.43
N THR A 2 16.59 14.19 8.19
CA THR A 2 15.90 15.32 7.55
C THR A 2 15.16 14.84 6.29
N GLY A 3 13.83 14.92 6.36
CA GLY A 3 12.91 14.86 5.23
C GLY A 3 11.65 15.63 5.63
N LEU A 4 10.88 16.16 4.66
CA LEU A 4 9.69 17.00 4.91
C LEU A 4 8.69 16.42 5.95
N THR A 5 8.71 15.10 6.16
CA THR A 5 8.13 14.45 7.35
C THR A 5 9.04 13.28 7.79
N ASN A 6 9.32 13.17 9.09
CA ASN A 6 10.22 12.12 9.62
C ASN A 6 9.62 10.70 9.55
N ARG A 7 8.29 10.58 9.43
CA ARG A 7 7.54 9.33 9.52
C ARG A 7 7.18 8.79 8.14
N ALA A 8 7.42 7.50 7.91
CA ALA A 8 7.07 6.87 6.63
C ALA A 8 5.55 6.88 6.38
N VAL A 9 5.12 7.34 5.21
CA VAL A 9 3.72 7.26 4.77
C VAL A 9 3.36 5.80 4.51
N VAL A 10 2.28 5.31 5.11
CA VAL A 10 1.82 3.93 4.95
C VAL A 10 0.70 3.90 3.91
N ILE A 11 0.94 3.27 2.78
CA ILE A 11 -0.02 3.19 1.68
C ILE A 11 -0.65 1.81 1.65
N ASP A 12 -1.98 1.74 1.59
CA ASP A 12 -2.70 0.47 1.38
C ASP A 12 -2.62 0.08 -0.10
N GLY A 13 -2.00 -1.06 -0.42
CA GLY A 13 -1.90 -1.57 -1.79
C GLY A 13 -3.24 -2.07 -2.34
N ARG A 14 -4.24 -2.33 -1.49
CA ARG A 14 -5.56 -2.81 -1.93
C ARG A 14 -6.17 -1.89 -2.97
N GLY A 15 -6.60 -2.48 -4.08
CA GLY A 15 -7.41 -1.74 -5.05
C GLY A 15 -6.62 -0.77 -5.93
N HIS A 16 -5.30 -0.65 -5.76
CA HIS A 16 -4.47 0.24 -6.57
C HIS A 16 -3.95 -0.48 -7.83
N LEU A 17 -3.75 0.28 -8.91
CA LEU A 17 -3.07 -0.19 -10.11
C LEU A 17 -1.55 -0.12 -9.92
N VAL A 18 -0.86 -1.25 -10.08
CA VAL A 18 0.59 -1.40 -9.82
C VAL A 18 1.42 -0.28 -10.46
N GLY A 19 1.26 -0.04 -11.76
CA GLY A 19 2.06 0.95 -12.48
C GLY A 19 1.75 2.40 -12.06
N ARG A 20 0.48 2.74 -11.87
CA ARG A 20 0.07 4.09 -11.43
C ARG A 20 0.59 4.39 -10.03
N LEU A 21 0.45 3.43 -9.11
CA LEU A 21 0.97 3.57 -7.76
C LEU A 21 2.50 3.66 -7.76
N ALA A 22 3.19 2.82 -8.55
CA ALA A 22 4.64 2.81 -8.62
C ALA A 22 5.20 4.16 -9.10
N SER A 23 4.55 4.82 -10.06
CA SER A 23 4.97 6.13 -10.57
C SER A 23 4.90 7.22 -9.51
N VAL A 24 3.76 7.32 -8.80
CA VAL A 24 3.58 8.28 -7.71
C VAL A 24 4.57 8.02 -6.57
N VAL A 25 4.74 6.75 -6.19
CA VAL A 25 5.69 6.36 -5.16
C VAL A 25 7.12 6.69 -5.56
N ALA A 26 7.53 6.42 -6.82
CA ALA A 26 8.87 6.74 -7.31
C ALA A 26 9.17 8.24 -7.19
N LYS A 27 8.24 9.11 -7.60
CA LYS A 27 8.41 10.56 -7.47
C LYS A 27 8.53 11.00 -6.01
N TYR A 28 7.69 10.46 -5.13
CA TYR A 28 7.72 10.77 -3.71
C TYR A 28 9.02 10.34 -3.03
N LEU A 29 9.58 9.19 -3.40
CA LEU A 29 10.89 8.72 -2.92
C LEU A 29 12.04 9.64 -3.38
N LEU A 30 11.97 10.14 -4.61
CA LEU A 30 12.96 11.09 -5.17
C LEU A 30 12.88 12.48 -4.54
N GLN A 31 11.69 12.88 -4.06
CA GLN A 31 11.48 14.10 -3.26
C GLN A 31 12.00 13.96 -1.81
N GLY A 32 12.44 12.77 -1.41
CA GLY A 32 12.99 12.50 -0.07
C GLY A 32 11.98 11.89 0.91
N GLY A 33 10.75 11.65 0.48
CA GLY A 33 9.73 10.99 1.29
C GLY A 33 10.06 9.52 1.57
N LYS A 34 9.64 9.02 2.74
CA LYS A 34 9.72 7.60 3.12
C LYS A 34 8.35 6.96 2.94
N VAL A 35 8.29 5.78 2.31
CA VAL A 35 7.03 5.09 2.00
C VAL A 35 7.09 3.65 2.43
N ALA A 36 6.03 3.18 3.07
CA ALA A 36 5.76 1.77 3.29
C ALA A 36 4.47 1.39 2.53
N VAL A 37 4.59 0.56 1.50
CA VAL A 37 3.43 -0.01 0.80
C VAL A 37 3.13 -1.38 1.40
N VAL A 38 1.92 -1.56 1.91
CA VAL A 38 1.47 -2.81 2.55
C VAL A 38 0.38 -3.47 1.70
N ARG A 39 0.12 -4.76 1.91
CA ARG A 39 -0.88 -5.54 1.15
C ARG A 39 -0.62 -5.58 -0.35
N CYS A 40 0.62 -5.81 -0.75
CA CYS A 40 0.97 -5.90 -2.16
C CYS A 40 0.29 -7.06 -2.90
N GLU A 41 -0.16 -8.09 -2.20
CA GLU A 41 -0.99 -9.17 -2.72
C GLU A 41 -2.39 -8.70 -3.19
N GLU A 42 -2.87 -7.56 -2.68
CA GLU A 42 -4.15 -6.94 -3.09
C GLU A 42 -4.00 -5.82 -4.12
N LEU A 43 -2.79 -5.61 -4.65
CA LEU A 43 -2.56 -4.75 -5.82
C LEU A 43 -3.20 -5.36 -7.07
N ASN A 44 -3.58 -4.49 -8.00
CA ASN A 44 -4.21 -4.88 -9.25
C ASN A 44 -3.38 -4.47 -10.47
N LEU A 45 -3.45 -5.29 -11.51
CA LEU A 45 -3.01 -4.97 -12.86
C LEU A 45 -4.24 -4.87 -13.75
N SER A 46 -4.26 -3.91 -14.67
CA SER A 46 -5.32 -3.84 -15.67
C SER A 46 -5.20 -5.02 -16.65
N GLY A 47 -6.32 -5.37 -17.29
CA GLY A 47 -6.40 -6.49 -18.21
C GLY A 47 -6.67 -7.82 -17.51
N HIS A 48 -7.23 -8.75 -18.28
CA HIS A 48 -7.64 -10.05 -17.77
C HIS A 48 -6.46 -10.85 -17.18
N PHE A 49 -6.77 -11.75 -16.25
CA PHE A 49 -5.82 -12.59 -15.54
C PHE A 49 -4.86 -13.33 -16.50
N TYR A 50 -5.42 -14.05 -17.47
CA TYR A 50 -4.64 -14.87 -18.41
C TYR A 50 -3.63 -14.06 -19.23
N ARG A 51 -4.02 -12.84 -19.65
CA ARG A 51 -3.13 -11.92 -20.38
C ARG A 51 -1.93 -11.52 -19.52
N ASN A 52 -2.16 -11.22 -18.25
CA ASN A 52 -1.10 -10.85 -17.32
C ASN A 52 -0.21 -12.05 -16.97
N LYS A 53 -0.78 -13.26 -16.89
CA LYS A 53 -0.01 -14.51 -16.71
C LYS A 53 0.96 -14.74 -17.86
N ILE A 54 0.49 -14.70 -19.11
CA ILE A 54 1.35 -14.90 -20.29
C ILE A 54 2.47 -13.86 -20.35
N LYS A 55 2.15 -12.58 -20.06
CA LYS A 55 3.16 -11.52 -19.98
C LYS A 55 4.25 -11.83 -18.96
N TYR A 56 3.87 -12.36 -17.78
CA TYR A 56 4.83 -12.73 -16.75
C TYR A 56 5.65 -13.96 -17.16
N LEU A 57 5.02 -14.99 -17.71
CA LEU A 57 5.70 -16.20 -18.21
C LEU A 57 6.71 -15.86 -19.32
N ALA A 58 6.38 -14.92 -20.22
CA ALA A 58 7.33 -14.42 -21.21
C ALA A 58 8.54 -13.73 -20.56
N TYR A 59 8.34 -13.02 -19.46
CA TYR A 59 9.45 -12.46 -18.68
C TYR A 59 10.30 -13.56 -18.02
N LEU A 60 9.71 -14.66 -17.53
CA LEU A 60 10.45 -15.80 -16.94
C LEU A 60 11.37 -16.52 -17.91
N ARG A 61 11.05 -16.50 -19.21
CA ARG A 61 11.90 -17.10 -20.26
C ARG A 61 13.19 -16.30 -20.49
N LYS A 62 13.28 -15.04 -20.02
CA LYS A 62 14.46 -14.19 -20.19
C LYS A 62 15.56 -14.56 -19.19
N ARG A 63 16.46 -15.45 -19.59
CA ARG A 63 17.64 -15.86 -18.81
C ARG A 63 18.94 -15.48 -19.51
N CYS A 64 20.03 -15.37 -18.74
CA CYS A 64 21.37 -15.30 -19.30
C CYS A 64 21.77 -16.70 -19.75
N ASN A 65 22.17 -16.86 -21.02
CA ASN A 65 22.49 -18.18 -21.60
C ASN A 65 23.77 -18.78 -20.99
N VAL A 66 24.78 -17.96 -20.69
CA VAL A 66 26.08 -18.43 -20.18
C VAL A 66 26.03 -18.81 -18.70
N ASN A 67 25.40 -17.98 -17.86
CA ASN A 67 25.22 -18.26 -16.45
C ASN A 67 23.89 -17.64 -15.98
N PRO A 68 22.84 -18.46 -15.80
CA PRO A 68 21.52 -17.98 -15.39
C PRO A 68 21.53 -17.19 -14.07
N ALA A 69 22.47 -17.47 -13.15
CA ALA A 69 22.57 -16.77 -11.86
C ALA A 69 23.01 -15.29 -12.00
N ARG A 70 23.74 -14.94 -13.08
CA ARG A 70 24.10 -13.55 -13.41
C ARG A 70 22.97 -12.82 -14.15
N GLY A 71 21.94 -13.55 -14.56
CA GLY A 71 20.84 -13.03 -15.38
C GLY A 71 19.79 -12.23 -14.59
N PRO A 72 18.65 -11.92 -15.23
CA PRO A 72 17.57 -11.19 -14.58
C PRO A 72 16.94 -11.98 -13.43
N PHE A 73 16.96 -11.43 -12.22
CA PHE A 73 16.21 -12.03 -11.11
C PHE A 73 14.71 -11.89 -11.29
N HIS A 74 14.05 -13.03 -11.46
CA HIS A 74 12.61 -13.10 -11.54
C HIS A 74 12.02 -13.24 -10.14
N PHE A 75 11.59 -12.14 -9.53
CA PHE A 75 10.90 -12.21 -8.25
C PHE A 75 9.55 -12.94 -8.36
N ARG A 76 9.05 -13.51 -7.27
CA ARG A 76 7.75 -14.21 -7.23
C ARG A 76 6.75 -13.52 -6.33
N ALA A 77 7.21 -13.00 -5.18
CA ALA A 77 6.37 -12.29 -4.23
C ALA A 77 5.75 -11.00 -4.83
N PRO A 78 4.46 -10.70 -4.57
CA PRO A 78 3.79 -9.49 -5.04
C PRO A 78 4.54 -8.21 -4.63
N SER A 79 5.02 -8.15 -3.38
CA SER A 79 5.85 -7.08 -2.84
C SER A 79 7.10 -6.83 -3.66
N ARG A 80 7.80 -7.90 -4.07
CA ARG A 80 9.02 -7.80 -4.87
C ARG A 80 8.75 -7.47 -6.33
N ILE A 81 7.60 -7.89 -6.87
CA ILE A 81 7.13 -7.43 -8.19
C ILE A 81 6.86 -5.93 -8.17
N PHE A 82 6.16 -5.43 -7.13
CA PHE A 82 5.93 -4.00 -6.96
C PHE A 82 7.25 -3.23 -6.75
N TYR A 83 8.17 -3.73 -5.92
CA TYR A 83 9.52 -3.17 -5.76
C TYR A 83 10.24 -3.07 -7.10
N LYS A 84 10.15 -4.10 -7.95
CA LYS A 84 10.77 -4.09 -9.27
C LYS A 84 10.15 -3.05 -10.19
N ALA A 85 8.83 -2.86 -10.14
CA ALA A 85 8.15 -1.80 -10.87
C ALA A 85 8.64 -0.41 -10.46
N VAL A 86 8.75 -0.14 -9.15
CA VAL A 86 9.30 1.13 -8.63
C VAL A 86 10.78 1.31 -9.00
N ARG A 87 11.59 0.25 -8.86
CA ARG A 87 13.01 0.25 -9.25
C ARG A 87 13.21 0.56 -10.73
N GLY A 88 12.29 0.13 -11.60
CA GLY A 88 12.30 0.46 -13.02
C GLY A 88 12.02 1.94 -13.31
N MET A 89 11.35 2.64 -12.40
CA MET A 89 11.00 4.07 -12.51
C MET A 89 11.99 5.00 -11.77
N ILE A 90 13.03 4.44 -11.15
CA ILE A 90 14.09 5.18 -10.43
C ILE A 90 15.43 4.93 -11.13
N PRO A 91 16.33 5.94 -11.23
CA PRO A 91 17.70 5.77 -11.72
C PRO A 91 18.57 4.99 -10.72
N HIS A 92 18.24 3.70 -10.52
CA HIS A 92 18.73 2.82 -9.46
C HIS A 92 20.23 2.47 -9.54
N LYS A 93 20.89 2.78 -10.66
CA LYS A 93 22.34 2.63 -10.81
C LYS A 93 23.12 3.76 -10.11
N THR A 94 22.49 4.91 -9.88
CA THR A 94 23.11 6.06 -9.20
C THR A 94 22.99 5.94 -7.68
N LYS A 95 23.91 6.57 -6.94
CA LYS A 95 23.84 6.65 -5.47
C LYS A 95 22.55 7.32 -4.98
N ARG A 96 22.10 8.37 -5.67
CA ARG A 96 20.80 9.02 -5.39
C ARG A 96 19.62 8.05 -5.53
N GLY A 97 19.60 7.24 -6.59
CA GLY A 97 18.56 6.24 -6.82
C GLY A 97 18.59 5.11 -5.78
N GLN A 98 19.79 4.67 -5.38
CA GLN A 98 19.96 3.70 -4.30
C GLN A 98 19.42 4.24 -2.97
N ALA A 99 19.72 5.50 -2.63
CA ALA A 99 19.18 6.17 -1.45
C ALA A 99 17.66 6.30 -1.50
N ALA A 100 17.08 6.60 -2.67
CA ALA A 100 15.63 6.64 -2.86
C ALA A 100 14.99 5.26 -2.65
N LEU A 101 15.60 4.18 -3.17
CA LEU A 101 15.11 2.82 -2.95
C LEU A 101 15.22 2.37 -1.48
N ALA A 102 16.23 2.83 -0.75
CA ALA A 102 16.38 2.55 0.69
C ALA A 102 15.24 3.17 1.53
N ARG A 103 14.58 4.22 1.03
CA ARG A 103 13.41 4.85 1.67
C ARG A 103 12.10 4.07 1.44
N LEU A 104 12.08 3.11 0.51
CA LEU A 104 10.93 2.30 0.19
C LEU A 104 10.91 1.02 1.03
N ARG A 105 9.79 0.76 1.70
CA ARG A 105 9.46 -0.52 2.31
C ARG A 105 8.23 -1.10 1.61
N VAL A 106 8.24 -2.40 1.33
CA VAL A 106 7.16 -3.09 0.62
C VAL A 106 6.88 -4.41 1.31
N PHE A 107 5.61 -4.69 1.59
CA PHE A 107 5.19 -5.87 2.34
C PHE A 107 3.99 -6.56 1.71
N ASP A 108 4.00 -7.89 1.73
CA ASP A 108 2.82 -8.72 1.53
C ASP A 108 2.10 -8.87 2.88
N GLY A 109 0.81 -8.59 2.92
CA GLY A 109 0.06 -8.37 4.16
C GLY A 109 0.43 -7.07 4.88
N ILE A 110 0.02 -6.92 6.14
CA ILE A 110 0.36 -5.76 6.99
C ILE A 110 1.08 -6.24 8.25
N PRO A 111 2.43 -6.18 8.28
CA PRO A 111 3.19 -6.53 9.48
C PRO A 111 3.14 -5.42 10.54
N SER A 112 3.48 -5.78 11.78
CA SER A 112 3.75 -4.81 12.86
C SER A 112 4.96 -3.94 12.48
N PRO A 113 4.98 -2.63 12.76
CA PRO A 113 3.97 -1.82 13.48
C PRO A 113 2.95 -1.12 12.55
N TYR A 114 2.83 -1.53 11.29
CA TYR A 114 1.96 -0.86 10.30
C TYR A 114 0.49 -1.21 10.44
N ASP A 115 0.17 -2.31 11.12
CA ASP A 115 -1.16 -2.82 11.39
C ASP A 115 -2.03 -1.85 12.22
N LYS A 116 -1.41 -1.19 13.20
CA LYS A 116 -2.05 -0.16 14.05
C LYS A 116 -2.04 1.24 13.44
N ARG A 117 -1.36 1.43 12.31
CA ARG A 117 -1.23 2.75 11.66
C ARG A 117 -2.35 2.98 10.64
N ARG A 118 -2.78 4.24 10.54
CA ARG A 118 -3.66 4.66 9.45
C ARG A 118 -2.92 4.47 8.13
N ARG A 119 -3.54 3.71 7.24
CA ARG A 119 -3.08 3.52 5.86
C ARG A 119 -3.83 4.52 4.99
N VAL A 120 -3.11 5.18 4.09
CA VAL A 120 -3.68 6.12 3.13
C VAL A 120 -3.87 5.44 1.78
N CYS A 121 -4.80 5.97 0.99
CA CYS A 121 -4.95 5.63 -0.42
C CYS A 121 -4.35 6.74 -1.29
N VAL A 122 -4.02 6.39 -2.53
CA VAL A 122 -3.53 7.31 -3.57
C VAL A 122 -4.60 7.34 -4.66
N PRO A 123 -5.51 8.34 -4.67
CA PRO A 123 -6.69 8.35 -5.54
C PRO A 123 -6.37 8.18 -7.03
N ILE A 124 -5.32 8.85 -7.53
CA ILE A 124 -4.87 8.75 -8.93
C ILE A 124 -4.43 7.34 -9.34
N ALA A 125 -4.13 6.47 -8.38
CA ALA A 125 -3.74 5.09 -8.59
C ALA A 125 -4.86 4.08 -8.24
N MET A 126 -6.00 4.54 -7.73
CA MET A 126 -7.13 3.66 -7.39
C MET A 126 -7.76 3.08 -8.66
N ARG A 127 -7.84 1.76 -8.75
CA ARG A 127 -8.44 1.05 -9.89
C ARG A 127 -9.87 1.51 -10.14
N VAL A 128 -10.69 1.64 -9.10
CA VAL A 128 -12.11 1.99 -9.23
C VAL A 128 -12.32 3.37 -9.86
N LEU A 129 -11.42 4.32 -9.63
CA LEU A 129 -11.51 5.67 -10.18
C LEU A 129 -10.90 5.78 -11.58
N THR A 130 -10.00 4.86 -11.94
CA THR A 130 -9.12 5.01 -13.11
C THR A 130 -9.38 3.99 -14.21
N LEU A 131 -9.99 2.87 -13.89
CA LEU A 131 -10.33 1.80 -14.81
C LEU A 131 -11.85 1.83 -15.05
N ARG A 132 -12.26 1.74 -16.31
CA ARG A 132 -13.67 1.62 -16.69
C ARG A 132 -14.30 0.38 -16.02
N SER A 133 -15.55 0.49 -15.59
CA SER A 133 -16.24 -0.49 -14.73
C SER A 133 -16.36 -1.89 -15.33
N ASP A 134 -16.53 -2.00 -16.64
CA ASP A 134 -16.65 -3.25 -17.41
C ASP A 134 -15.31 -3.98 -17.62
N ARG A 135 -14.17 -3.32 -17.40
CA ARG A 135 -12.87 -3.88 -17.75
C ARG A 135 -12.38 -4.88 -16.71
N LYS A 136 -12.10 -6.09 -17.17
CA LYS A 136 -11.45 -7.14 -16.37
C LYS A 136 -10.05 -6.68 -15.91
N TYR A 137 -9.69 -7.08 -14.69
CA TYR A 137 -8.39 -6.83 -14.07
C TYR A 137 -7.83 -8.13 -13.47
N CYS A 138 -6.57 -8.08 -13.05
CA CYS A 138 -5.84 -9.18 -12.44
C CYS A 138 -5.36 -8.74 -11.06
N GLN A 139 -5.58 -9.58 -10.04
CA GLN A 139 -4.99 -9.36 -8.72
C GLN A 139 -3.57 -9.93 -8.67
N LEU A 140 -2.62 -9.14 -8.18
CA LEU A 140 -1.20 -9.46 -8.17
C LEU A 140 -0.88 -10.68 -7.29
N GLY A 141 -1.59 -10.87 -6.17
CA GLY A 141 -1.46 -12.06 -5.32
C GLY A 141 -1.77 -13.37 -6.07
N ARG A 142 -2.85 -13.39 -6.87
CA ARG A 142 -3.19 -14.57 -7.69
C ARG A 142 -2.13 -14.81 -8.76
N LEU A 143 -1.71 -13.76 -9.46
CA LEU A 143 -0.67 -13.87 -10.49
C LEU A 143 0.62 -14.43 -9.91
N SER A 144 1.03 -13.92 -8.74
CA SER A 144 2.25 -14.31 -8.04
C SER A 144 2.24 -15.79 -7.64
N SER A 145 1.11 -16.27 -7.12
CA SER A 145 0.93 -17.68 -6.77
C SER A 145 1.13 -18.60 -7.97
N GLU A 146 0.46 -18.31 -9.09
CA GLU A 146 0.55 -19.14 -10.30
C GLU A 146 1.93 -19.13 -10.98
N VAL A 147 2.81 -18.17 -10.64
CA VAL A 147 4.18 -18.12 -11.17
C VAL A 147 5.22 -18.68 -10.20
N GLY A 148 4.81 -19.10 -8.99
CA GLY A 148 5.69 -19.75 -8.00
C GLY A 148 5.90 -18.96 -6.70
N TRP A 149 4.89 -18.24 -6.21
CA TRP A 149 4.94 -17.62 -4.88
C TRP A 149 4.31 -18.53 -3.82
N HIS A 150 5.13 -19.14 -2.98
CA HIS A 150 4.70 -20.17 -2.01
C HIS A 150 4.00 -19.63 -0.75
N HIS A 151 4.11 -18.33 -0.45
CA HIS A 151 3.62 -17.78 0.82
C HIS A 151 2.19 -17.23 0.77
N GLN A 152 1.43 -17.52 -0.30
CA GLN A 152 0.06 -17.02 -0.44
C GLN A 152 -0.82 -17.44 0.74
N ASP A 153 -0.81 -18.73 1.11
CA ASP A 153 -1.66 -19.25 2.17
C ASP A 153 -1.20 -18.80 3.56
N VAL A 154 0.11 -18.71 3.77
CA VAL A 154 0.71 -18.17 5.00
C VAL A 154 0.26 -16.72 5.22
N VAL A 155 0.40 -15.86 4.20
CA VAL A 155 -0.03 -14.45 4.28
C VAL A 155 -1.55 -14.37 4.48
N LYS A 156 -2.34 -15.22 3.82
CA LYS A 156 -3.80 -15.26 3.98
C LYS A 156 -4.20 -15.61 5.43
N SER A 157 -3.53 -16.57 6.06
CA SER A 157 -3.73 -16.94 7.46
C SER A 157 -3.36 -15.80 8.42
N LEU A 158 -2.19 -15.18 8.21
CA LEU A 158 -1.72 -14.05 9.02
C LEU A 158 -2.65 -12.83 8.90
N GLU A 159 -3.10 -12.51 7.69
CA GLU A 159 -4.07 -11.42 7.45
C GLU A 159 -5.43 -11.71 8.08
N ARG A 160 -5.88 -12.97 8.11
CA ARG A 160 -7.10 -13.36 8.84
C ARG A 160 -6.94 -13.09 10.33
N LYS A 161 -5.84 -13.53 10.94
CA LYS A 161 -5.52 -13.25 12.37
C LYS A 161 -5.45 -11.76 12.65
N ARG A 162 -4.82 -10.98 11.77
CA ARG A 162 -4.74 -9.51 11.88
C ARG A 162 -6.11 -8.85 11.80
N LYS A 163 -6.97 -9.28 10.86
CA LYS A 163 -8.34 -8.75 10.71
C LYS A 163 -9.19 -9.02 11.95
N ALA A 164 -9.08 -10.21 12.54
CA ALA A 164 -9.78 -10.54 13.79
C ALA A 164 -9.36 -9.59 14.94
N LYS A 165 -8.06 -9.39 15.15
CA LYS A 165 -7.55 -8.41 16.14
C LYS A 165 -8.06 -6.99 15.85
N LEU A 166 -8.03 -6.58 14.59
CA LEU A 166 -8.51 -5.26 14.17
C LEU A 166 -10.01 -5.09 14.45
N GLN A 167 -10.84 -6.13 14.25
CA GLN A 167 -12.28 -6.06 14.54
C GLN A 167 -12.55 -5.77 16.03
N VAL A 168 -11.80 -6.39 16.94
CA VAL A 168 -11.90 -6.12 18.38
C VAL A 168 -11.56 -4.66 18.68
N THR A 169 -10.43 -4.17 18.17
CA THR A 169 -10.03 -2.76 18.34
C THR A 169 -11.06 -1.79 17.74
N LEU A 170 -11.61 -2.09 16.56
CA LEU A 170 -12.62 -1.25 15.93
C LEU A 170 -13.94 -1.23 16.72
N LYS A 171 -14.37 -2.37 17.28
CA LYS A 171 -15.56 -2.45 18.15
C LYS A 171 -15.38 -1.58 19.39
N HIS A 172 -14.23 -1.72 20.07
CA HIS A 172 -13.90 -0.88 21.22
C HIS A 172 -13.87 0.61 20.87
N ASN A 173 -13.18 0.98 19.78
CA ASN A 173 -13.09 2.38 19.35
C ASN A 173 -14.45 2.99 18.99
N ARG A 174 -15.36 2.21 18.39
CA ARG A 174 -16.74 2.65 18.11
C ARG A 174 -17.53 2.90 19.38
N LEU A 175 -17.41 2.01 20.37
CA LEU A 175 -18.04 2.20 21.68
C LEU A 175 -17.51 3.46 22.37
N MET A 176 -16.19 3.60 22.44
CA MET A 176 -15.55 4.79 23.02
C MET A 176 -15.98 6.05 22.29
N LYS A 177 -16.08 6.03 20.95
CA LYS A 177 -16.56 7.17 20.17
C LYS A 177 -17.98 7.56 20.57
N LYS A 178 -18.90 6.59 20.72
CA LYS A 178 -20.28 6.85 21.16
C LYS A 178 -20.32 7.48 22.56
N LEU A 179 -19.52 6.99 23.50
CA LEU A 179 -19.41 7.55 24.84
C LEU A 179 -18.85 8.97 24.83
N THR A 180 -17.82 9.24 24.02
CA THR A 180 -17.25 10.59 23.89
C THR A 180 -18.24 11.59 23.30
N VAL A 181 -19.13 11.16 22.39
CA VAL A 181 -20.18 12.03 21.84
C VAL A 181 -21.22 12.35 22.92
N LYS A 182 -21.73 11.34 23.64
CA LYS A 182 -22.65 11.55 24.76
C LYS A 182 -22.08 12.46 25.86
N ALA A 183 -20.80 12.27 26.20
CA ALA A 183 -20.13 13.12 27.18
C ALA A 183 -20.05 14.59 26.71
N ARG A 184 -19.82 14.83 25.42
CA ARG A 184 -19.85 16.18 24.83
C ARG A 184 -21.25 16.79 24.86
N GLU A 185 -22.28 16.01 24.57
CA GLU A 185 -23.68 16.45 24.64
C GLU A 185 -24.05 16.86 26.07
N ASN A 186 -23.65 16.08 27.07
CA ASN A 186 -23.94 16.36 28.49
C ASN A 186 -23.31 17.68 28.98
N ILE A 187 -22.10 18.02 28.51
CA ILE A 187 -21.37 19.22 28.92
C ILE A 187 -21.58 20.42 27.96
N ALA A 188 -22.44 20.27 26.94
CA ALA A 188 -22.55 21.23 25.84
C ALA A 188 -22.81 22.68 26.29
N LYS A 189 -23.65 22.87 27.32
CA LYS A 189 -23.95 24.20 27.88
C LYS A 189 -22.72 24.86 28.51
N GLN A 190 -21.91 24.08 29.24
CA GLN A 190 -20.68 24.59 29.87
C GLN A 190 -19.58 24.83 28.84
N ALA A 191 -19.57 24.08 27.74
CA ALA A 191 -18.59 24.21 26.66
C ALA A 191 -18.92 25.34 25.65
N GLU A 192 -20.10 25.98 25.75
CA GLU A 192 -20.56 26.99 24.79
C GLU A 192 -19.58 28.16 24.57
N PRO A 193 -18.93 28.75 25.60
CA PRO A 193 -17.95 29.82 25.40
C PRO A 193 -16.77 29.36 24.54
N PHE A 194 -16.27 28.14 24.77
CA PHE A 194 -15.16 27.58 23.98
C PHE A 194 -15.59 27.23 22.55
N ASN A 195 -16.80 26.69 22.38
CA ASN A 195 -17.35 26.39 21.06
C ASN A 195 -17.55 27.66 20.21
N LYS A 196 -17.92 28.80 20.82
CA LYS A 196 -17.99 30.10 20.11
C LYS A 196 -16.64 30.52 19.55
N ILE A 197 -15.57 30.35 20.35
CA ILE A 197 -14.19 30.63 19.91
C ILE A 197 -13.78 29.67 18.79
N ILE A 198 -14.06 28.37 18.91
CA ILE A 198 -13.69 27.40 17.86
C ILE A 198 -14.46 27.68 16.55
N LYS A 199 -15.73 28.08 16.65
CA LYS A 199 -16.55 28.48 15.50
C LYS A 199 -16.07 29.77 14.85
N SER A 200 -15.53 30.74 15.59
CA SER A 200 -14.97 31.95 14.98
C SER A 200 -13.74 31.68 14.11
N TYR A 201 -13.01 30.59 14.38
CA TYR A 201 -11.95 30.07 13.52
C TYR A 201 -12.46 29.26 12.32
N GLY A 202 -13.78 29.15 12.12
CA GLY A 202 -14.40 28.44 11.00
C GLY A 202 -14.47 26.92 11.16
N TYR A 203 -14.20 26.38 12.35
CA TYR A 203 -14.39 24.96 12.63
C TYR A 203 -15.85 24.69 13.03
N GLU A 204 -16.49 23.71 12.40
CA GLU A 204 -17.78 23.18 12.85
C GLU A 204 -17.56 22.27 14.08
N CYS A 205 -18.11 22.69 15.22
CA CYS A 205 -18.09 21.95 16.50
C CYS A 205 -19.31 21.05 16.65
#